data_AF-A0A526RUY3-F1
#
_entry.id   AF-A0A526RUY3-F1
#
_cell.length_a   1.000
_cell.length_b   1.000
_cell.length_c   1.000
_cell.angle_alpha   90.00
_cell.angle_beta   90.00
_cell.angle_gamma   90.00
#
_symmetry.space_group_name_H-M   'P 1'
#
loop_
_entity.id
_entity.type
_entity.pdbx_description
1 polymer ?
#
loop_
_entity_poly.entity_id
_entity_poly.type
_entity_poly.pdbx_seq_one_letter_code
_entity_poly.pdbx_strand_id
1 'polypeptide(L)'
;MSTVDWNADLTWLNPPHHSFAGSTVQVRTGKETDFWRETFYGFRRDNGHFLHRPVAGDFSAEVTVKGDYRVLYDQAGLMVRLSETHWIKAGIEYTDGLAYFSVVVTNDASDWSLVGIA
;
A
#
# COMPACT_ATOMS: atom_id res chain seq x y z
N MET A 1 -19.51 1.15 26.18
CA MET A 1 -18.34 0.81 25.33
C MET A 1 -17.97 2.08 24.58
N SER A 2 -16.85 2.70 24.90
CA SER A 2 -16.37 3.89 24.19
C SER A 2 -15.91 3.50 22.79
N THR A 3 -16.43 4.16 21.78
CA THR A 3 -15.93 4.09 20.40
C THR A 3 -14.53 4.69 20.38
N VAL A 4 -13.50 3.85 20.32
CA VAL A 4 -12.16 4.31 19.99
C VAL A 4 -12.21 4.83 18.56
N ASP A 5 -11.97 6.12 18.38
CA ASP A 5 -11.80 6.71 17.05
C ASP A 5 -10.41 6.32 16.53
N TRP A 6 -10.35 5.18 15.84
CA TRP A 6 -9.12 4.64 15.26
C TRP A 6 -8.46 5.56 14.24
N ASN A 7 -9.20 6.53 13.71
CA ASN A 7 -8.73 7.38 12.61
C ASN A 7 -8.06 8.67 13.09
N ALA A 8 -8.19 9.04 14.37
CA ALA A 8 -7.79 10.36 14.88
C ALA A 8 -6.30 10.71 14.62
N ASP A 9 -5.44 9.70 14.49
CA ASP A 9 -3.99 9.87 14.32
C ASP A 9 -3.47 9.42 12.93
N LEU A 10 -4.36 9.08 11.99
CA LEU A 10 -3.95 8.64 10.65
C LEU A 10 -3.78 9.84 9.71
N THR A 11 -2.69 9.83 8.95
CA THR A 11 -2.34 10.86 7.96
C THR A 11 -2.08 10.22 6.60
N TRP A 12 -2.49 10.92 5.54
CA TRP A 12 -2.21 10.49 4.17
C TRP A 12 -0.86 11.02 3.68
N LEU A 13 -0.04 10.12 3.17
CA LEU A 13 0.92 10.41 2.12
C LEU A 13 0.21 10.23 0.77
N ASN A 14 0.23 11.27 -0.07
CA ASN A 14 -0.47 11.34 -1.36
C ASN A 14 -1.99 11.07 -1.23
N PRO A 15 -2.79 12.02 -0.72
CA PRO A 15 -4.20 11.78 -0.41
C PRO A 15 -5.05 11.45 -1.66
N PRO A 16 -5.81 10.34 -1.65
CA PRO A 16 -6.79 10.01 -2.68
C PRO A 16 -8.18 10.59 -2.36
N HIS A 17 -9.13 10.36 -3.26
CA HIS A 17 -10.54 10.42 -2.88
C HIS A 17 -10.84 9.30 -1.89
N HIS A 18 -11.33 9.64 -0.70
CA HIS A 18 -11.61 8.68 0.36
C HIS A 18 -12.79 9.09 1.25
N SER A 19 -13.34 8.11 1.97
CA SER A 19 -14.31 8.34 3.03
C SER A 19 -14.11 7.32 4.15
N PHE A 20 -14.36 7.75 5.39
CA PHE A 20 -14.26 6.91 6.58
C PHE A 20 -15.65 6.47 7.05
N ALA A 21 -15.76 5.20 7.42
CA ALA A 21 -16.96 4.61 8.02
C ALA A 21 -16.55 3.66 9.14
N GLY A 22 -16.53 4.16 10.38
CA GLY A 22 -16.01 3.41 11.54
C GLY A 22 -14.54 3.05 11.35
N SER A 23 -14.23 1.75 11.39
CA SER A 23 -12.89 1.19 11.17
C SER A 23 -12.56 0.90 9.69
N THR A 24 -13.45 1.28 8.76
CA THR A 24 -13.23 1.07 7.32
C THR A 24 -12.92 2.39 6.63
N VAL A 25 -11.92 2.38 5.77
CA VAL A 25 -11.67 3.45 4.81
C VAL A 25 -12.00 2.96 3.40
N GLN A 26 -12.84 3.70 2.68
CA GLN A 26 -13.06 3.47 1.26
C GLN A 26 -12.16 4.42 0.48
N VAL A 27 -11.44 3.88 -0.50
CA VAL A 27 -10.42 4.61 -1.27
C VAL A 27 -10.69 4.43 -2.76
N ARG A 28 -10.63 5.53 -3.50
CA ARG A 28 -10.53 5.51 -4.96
C ARG A 28 -9.19 6.11 -5.36
N THR A 29 -8.34 5.31 -6.00
CA THR A 29 -7.01 5.71 -6.43
C THR A 29 -7.05 6.86 -7.44
N GLY A 30 -6.01 7.68 -7.42
CA GLY A 30 -5.67 8.58 -8.51
C GLY A 30 -5.11 7.81 -9.71
N LYS A 31 -4.89 8.51 -10.82
CA LYS A 31 -4.25 7.93 -12.01
C LYS A 31 -2.73 7.87 -11.83
N GLU A 32 -2.11 6.86 -12.41
CA GLU A 32 -0.64 6.75 -12.55
C GLU A 32 0.11 6.84 -11.20
N THR A 33 -0.46 6.23 -10.16
CA THR A 33 0.10 6.20 -8.81
C THR A 33 0.83 4.88 -8.55
N ASP A 34 2.02 4.95 -7.96
CA ASP A 34 2.86 3.78 -7.68
C ASP A 34 3.92 4.07 -6.60
N PHE A 35 4.47 2.99 -6.04
CA PHE A 35 5.70 2.97 -5.26
C PHE A 35 6.67 1.98 -5.91
N TRP A 36 7.74 2.50 -6.50
CA TRP A 36 8.80 1.70 -7.12
C TRP A 36 10.11 2.48 -7.17
N ARG A 37 11.24 1.77 -7.05
CA ARG A 37 12.56 2.41 -7.07
C ARG A 37 13.56 1.64 -7.94
N GLU A 38 13.79 2.19 -9.12
CA GLU A 38 14.88 1.93 -10.07
C GLU A 38 14.97 0.55 -10.71
N THR A 39 14.90 -0.52 -9.93
CA THR A 39 15.23 -1.88 -10.36
C THR A 39 14.53 -2.22 -11.66
N PHE A 40 15.32 -2.65 -12.65
CA PHE A 40 14.94 -3.02 -14.02
C PHE A 40 14.34 -1.88 -14.88
N TYR A 41 13.43 -1.07 -14.34
CA TYR A 41 12.67 -0.09 -15.12
C TYR A 41 13.31 1.30 -15.22
N GLY A 42 14.32 1.62 -14.40
CA GLY A 42 15.06 2.88 -14.46
C GLY A 42 14.29 4.13 -13.99
N PHE A 43 13.06 3.96 -13.51
CA PHE A 43 12.26 5.06 -12.96
C PHE A 43 12.07 4.94 -11.44
N ARG A 44 11.70 6.06 -10.82
CA ARG A 44 11.28 6.13 -9.41
C ARG A 44 9.84 6.65 -9.34
N ARG A 45 9.03 6.06 -8.46
CA ARG A 45 7.65 6.45 -8.15
C ARG A 45 7.47 6.42 -6.65
N ASP A 46 6.95 7.50 -6.10
CA ASP A 46 6.62 7.66 -4.68
C ASP A 46 5.28 8.40 -4.52
N ASN A 47 4.37 8.20 -5.48
CA ASN A 47 3.10 8.91 -5.57
C ASN A 47 1.88 8.00 -5.26
N GLY A 48 2.12 6.76 -4.82
CA GLY A 48 1.09 5.85 -4.31
C GLY A 48 0.42 6.37 -3.04
N HIS A 49 -0.80 5.92 -2.77
CA HIS A 49 -1.58 6.37 -1.61
C HIS A 49 -1.23 5.56 -0.37
N PHE A 50 -0.89 6.24 0.73
CA PHE A 50 -0.54 5.57 1.98
C PHE A 50 -1.16 6.29 3.17
N LEU A 51 -2.11 5.64 3.85
CA LEU A 51 -2.69 6.10 5.10
C LEU A 51 -1.89 5.49 6.26
N HIS A 52 -1.33 6.32 7.13
CA HIS A 52 -0.35 5.86 8.10
C HIS A 52 -0.38 6.65 9.41
N ARG A 53 0.27 6.10 10.42
CA ARG A 53 0.68 6.82 11.63
C ARG A 53 2.09 6.38 12.03
N PRO A 54 2.87 7.23 12.71
CA PRO A 54 4.14 6.80 13.28
C PRO A 54 3.94 5.71 14.35
N VAL A 55 4.85 4.75 14.39
CA VAL A 55 4.94 3.72 15.42
C VAL A 55 6.39 3.60 15.89
N ALA A 56 6.61 3.23 17.15
CA ALA A 56 7.94 3.05 17.73
C ALA A 56 8.04 1.70 18.46
N GLY A 57 9.19 1.06 18.36
CA GLY A 57 9.42 -0.29 18.91
C GLY A 57 8.72 -1.38 18.10
N ASP A 58 8.62 -2.56 18.71
CA ASP A 58 7.99 -3.72 18.10
C ASP A 58 6.48 -3.50 17.95
N PHE A 59 5.94 -3.89 16.80
CA PHE A 59 4.52 -3.79 16.53
C PHE A 59 4.03 -4.96 15.67
N SER A 60 2.72 -5.13 15.64
CA SER A 60 2.03 -6.01 14.70
C SER A 60 0.88 -5.23 14.07
N ALA A 61 0.67 -5.44 12.78
CA ALA A 61 -0.39 -4.79 12.02
C ALA A 61 -1.06 -5.80 11.11
N GLU A 62 -2.39 -5.76 11.08
CA GLU A 62 -3.21 -6.57 10.19
C GLU A 62 -4.23 -5.65 9.52
N VAL A 63 -4.50 -5.90 8.25
CA VAL A 63 -5.52 -5.19 7.49
C VAL A 63 -6.26 -6.19 6.60
N THR A 64 -7.57 -6.08 6.55
CA THR A 64 -8.37 -6.76 5.53
C THR A 64 -8.52 -5.82 4.33
N VAL A 65 -8.11 -6.27 3.16
CA VAL A 65 -8.22 -5.51 1.92
C VAL A 65 -9.27 -6.15 1.02
N LYS A 66 -10.17 -5.33 0.51
CA LYS A 66 -11.11 -5.71 -0.55
C LYS A 66 -10.98 -4.73 -1.69
N GLY A 67 -10.45 -5.20 -2.81
CA GLY A 67 -10.30 -4.43 -4.04
C GLY A 67 -11.18 -4.97 -5.16
N ASP A 68 -11.45 -4.09 -6.12
CA ASP A 68 -12.11 -4.39 -7.38
C ASP A 68 -11.05 -4.28 -8.50
N TYR A 69 -10.10 -5.21 -8.48
CA TYR A 69 -8.91 -5.22 -9.33
C TYR A 69 -9.30 -5.54 -10.77
N ARG A 70 -8.94 -4.67 -11.71
CA ARG A 70 -9.39 -4.75 -13.10
C ARG A 70 -8.31 -4.39 -14.10
N VAL A 71 -7.44 -3.47 -13.74
CA VAL A 71 -6.43 -2.89 -14.62
C VAL A 71 -5.07 -3.41 -14.21
N LEU A 72 -4.21 -3.62 -15.22
CA LEU A 72 -2.81 -4.00 -15.03
C LEU A 72 -2.16 -3.08 -13.99
N TYR A 73 -1.56 -3.69 -12.97
CA TYR A 73 -0.92 -3.08 -11.80
C TYR A 73 -1.85 -2.43 -10.76
N ASP A 74 -3.14 -2.75 -10.75
CA ASP A 74 -3.99 -2.45 -9.61
C ASP A 74 -3.43 -3.12 -8.34
N GLN A 75 -3.22 -2.33 -7.30
CA GLN A 75 -2.55 -2.76 -6.06
C GLN A 75 -3.31 -2.25 -4.84
N ALA A 76 -3.40 -3.09 -3.80
CA ALA A 76 -3.86 -2.66 -2.49
C ALA A 76 -3.34 -3.61 -1.39
N GLY A 77 -2.95 -3.05 -0.26
CA GLY A 77 -2.23 -3.81 0.76
C GLY A 77 -1.84 -2.99 1.99
N LEU A 78 -0.80 -3.47 2.67
CA LEU A 78 -0.16 -2.82 3.80
C LEU A 78 1.22 -2.28 3.38
N MET A 79 1.63 -1.18 3.99
CA MET A 79 2.97 -0.63 3.85
C MET A 79 3.60 -0.35 5.21
N VAL A 80 4.89 -0.65 5.33
CA VAL A 80 5.76 -0.18 6.40
C VAL A 80 6.80 0.74 5.77
N ARG A 81 6.93 1.96 6.28
CA ARG A 81 7.75 2.99 5.64
C ARG A 81 8.62 3.71 6.66
N LEU A 82 9.92 3.77 6.38
CA LEU A 82 10.88 4.58 7.12
C LEU A 82 11.19 5.89 6.38
N SER A 83 11.32 5.83 5.06
CA SER A 83 11.63 6.98 4.20
C SER A 83 11.20 6.74 2.75
N GLU A 84 11.46 7.68 1.84
CA GLU A 84 11.29 7.50 0.38
C GLU A 84 12.18 6.39 -0.21
N THR A 85 13.30 6.10 0.45
CA THR A 85 14.28 5.09 0.00
C THR A 85 14.17 3.77 0.75
N HIS A 86 13.43 3.71 1.85
CA HIS A 86 13.34 2.53 2.73
C HIS A 86 11.88 2.25 3.11
N TRP A 87 11.29 1.25 2.47
CA TRP A 87 9.90 0.85 2.69
C TRP A 87 9.62 -0.57 2.21
N ILE A 88 8.54 -1.15 2.72
CA ILE A 88 7.99 -2.43 2.27
C ILE A 88 6.52 -2.19 1.90
N LYS A 89 6.08 -2.65 0.73
CA LYS A 89 4.64 -2.81 0.42
C LYS A 89 4.34 -4.29 0.22
N ALA A 90 3.21 -4.75 0.74
CA ALA A 90 2.75 -6.11 0.60
C ALA A 90 1.23 -6.17 0.46
N GLY A 91 0.72 -7.00 -0.44
CA GLY A 91 -0.71 -7.13 -0.65
C GLY A 91 -1.06 -7.80 -1.97
N ILE A 92 -2.22 -7.47 -2.50
CA ILE A 92 -2.65 -7.93 -3.82
C ILE A 92 -2.06 -7.01 -4.88
N GLU A 93 -1.54 -7.61 -5.94
CA GLU A 93 -1.17 -6.94 -7.18
C GLU A 93 -1.76 -7.70 -8.36
N TYR A 94 -2.42 -6.98 -9.26
CA TYR A 94 -3.06 -7.54 -10.43
C TYR A 94 -2.13 -7.41 -11.63
N THR A 95 -1.62 -8.53 -12.14
CA THR A 95 -0.78 -8.57 -13.34
C THR A 95 -1.14 -9.76 -14.20
N ASP A 96 -0.94 -9.64 -15.51
CA ASP A 96 -1.18 -10.73 -16.47
C ASP A 96 -2.58 -11.36 -16.39
N GLY A 97 -3.58 -10.55 -15.99
CA GLY A 97 -4.97 -10.99 -15.83
C GLY A 97 -5.27 -11.81 -14.57
N LEU A 98 -4.33 -11.90 -13.63
CA LEU A 98 -4.45 -12.68 -12.40
C LEU A 98 -4.08 -11.85 -11.17
N ALA A 99 -4.64 -12.24 -10.02
CA ALA A 99 -4.26 -11.68 -8.73
C ALA A 99 -3.07 -12.45 -8.14
N TYR A 100 -2.05 -11.71 -7.73
CA TYR A 100 -0.89 -12.24 -7.05
C TYR A 100 -0.81 -11.66 -5.64
N PHE A 101 -0.23 -12.43 -4.73
CA PHE A 101 0.31 -11.88 -3.51
C PHE A 101 1.70 -11.35 -3.83
N SER A 102 1.88 -10.06 -3.62
CA SER A 102 3.05 -9.28 -4.02
C SER A 102 3.72 -8.68 -2.80
N VAL A 103 5.05 -8.74 -2.77
CA VAL A 103 5.88 -8.04 -1.78
C VAL A 103 7.01 -7.33 -2.50
N VAL A 104 7.12 -6.02 -2.24
CA VAL A 104 8.28 -5.22 -2.63
C VAL A 104 8.99 -4.72 -1.39
N VAL A 105 10.26 -5.10 -1.26
CA VAL A 105 11.18 -4.57 -0.25
C VAL A 105 12.08 -3.56 -0.93
N THR A 106 12.04 -2.30 -0.49
CA THR A 106 12.88 -1.24 -1.03
C THR A 106 13.91 -0.84 0.02
N ASN A 107 15.18 -1.06 -0.32
CA ASN A 107 16.35 -0.61 0.41
C ASN A 107 17.28 0.08 -0.60
N ASP A 108 17.01 1.35 -0.85
CA ASP A 108 17.52 2.18 -1.95
C ASP A 108 17.11 1.74 -3.38
N ALA A 109 16.93 0.44 -3.62
CA ALA A 109 16.35 -0.16 -4.81
C ALA A 109 15.25 -1.16 -4.43
N SER A 110 14.28 -1.35 -5.32
CA SER A 110 13.14 -2.26 -5.09
C SER A 110 13.48 -3.71 -5.47
N ASP A 111 13.27 -4.64 -4.56
CA ASP A 111 13.28 -6.09 -4.80
C ASP A 111 11.82 -6.60 -4.72
N TRP A 112 11.38 -7.36 -5.72
CA TRP A 112 9.98 -7.72 -5.92
C TRP A 112 9.80 -9.23 -6.04
N SER A 113 8.88 -9.76 -5.23
CA SER A 113 8.49 -11.16 -5.25
C SER A 113 6.97 -11.29 -5.43
N LEU A 114 6.57 -12.31 -6.19
CA LEU A 114 5.19 -12.63 -6.52
C LEU A 114 4.90 -14.11 -6.28
N VAL A 115 3.71 -14.41 -5.78
CA VAL A 115 3.13 -15.75 -5.79
C VAL A 115 1.67 -15.68 -6.24
N GLY A 116 1.29 -16.56 -7.17
CA GLY A 116 -0.08 -16.63 -7.66
C GLY A 116 -1.03 -17.07 -6.55
N ILE A 117 -2.21 -16.44 -6.48
CA ILE A 117 -3.27 -16.83 -5.56
C ILE A 117 -4.26 -17.67 -6.37
N ALA A 118 -4.29 -18.97 -6.09
CA ALA A 118 -5.18 -19.93 -6.74
C ALA A 118 -6.64 -19.80 -6.27
#